data_AF-A0A915J2N9-F1
#
_entry.id   AF-A0A915J2N9-F1
#
_cell.length_a   1.000
_cell.length_b   1.000
_cell.length_c   1.000
_cell.angle_alpha   90.00
_cell.angle_beta   90.00
_cell.angle_gamma   90.00
#
_symmetry.space_group_name_H-M   'P 1'
#
loop_
_entity.id
_entity.type
_entity.pdbx_description
1 polymer ?
#
loop_
_entity_poly.entity_id
_entity_poly.type
_entity_poly.pdbx_seq_one_letter_code
_entity_poly.pdbx_strand_id
1 'polypeptide(L)'
;YVIYRVRVRRGGYKRPVVKGQTYGKPKSHGVNQLKAKRSLQALAEAKVGRKCGALRVLSSYWVGQDSTFKFYEVILVDPFHTAIRENADTQWICKPVQKHRELRGLTSAGRKSRGLGKGNFS
;
A
#
# COMPACT_ATOMS: atom_id res chain seq x y z
N TYR A 1 -9.30 -11.37 -13.61
CA TYR A 1 -8.31 -10.87 -12.63
C TYR A 1 -7.07 -10.42 -13.37
N VAL A 2 -6.32 -9.46 -12.83
CA VAL A 2 -5.03 -9.02 -13.40
C VAL A 2 -3.99 -8.96 -12.31
N ILE A 3 -2.76 -9.41 -12.59
CA ILE A 3 -1.65 -9.38 -11.64
C ILE A 3 -0.57 -8.46 -12.19
N TYR A 4 -0.12 -7.51 -11.38
CA TYR A 4 1.02 -6.64 -11.71
C TYR A 4 2.16 -6.87 -10.73
N ARG A 5 3.38 -7.03 -11.25
CA ARG A 5 4.60 -7.05 -10.46
C ARG A 5 5.16 -5.64 -10.28
N VAL A 6 5.52 -5.30 -9.04
CA VAL A 6 5.99 -3.96 -8.66
C VAL A 6 7.24 -4.09 -7.82
N ARG A 7 8.23 -3.25 -8.13
CA ARG A 7 9.40 -3.04 -7.28
C ARG A 7 9.26 -1.78 -6.42
N VAL A 8 9.68 -1.90 -5.17
CA VAL A 8 9.76 -0.79 -4.21
C VAL A 8 11.16 -0.75 -3.59
N ARG A 9 11.78 0.44 -3.58
CA ARG A 9 13.11 0.63 -2.99
C ARG A 9 13.06 0.30 -1.49
N ARG A 10 14.02 -0.49 -1.03
CA ARG A 10 14.22 -0.86 0.37
C ARG A 10 14.90 0.28 1.13
N GLY A 11 14.80 0.19 2.45
CA GLY A 11 15.48 1.10 3.37
C GLY A 11 14.51 1.97 4.17
N GLY A 12 15.10 2.87 4.95
CA GLY A 12 14.38 3.86 5.73
C GLY A 12 13.84 5.01 4.89
N TYR A 13 13.13 5.91 5.55
CA TYR A 13 12.63 7.14 4.95
C TYR A 13 13.57 8.30 5.32
N LYS A 14 14.14 8.96 4.30
CA LYS A 14 14.85 10.22 4.48
C LYS A 14 13.85 11.36 4.37
N ARG A 15 13.82 12.26 5.35
CA ARG A 15 12.97 13.45 5.27
C ARG A 15 13.42 14.34 4.10
N PRO A 16 12.50 14.80 3.23
CA PRO A 16 12.84 15.75 2.17
C PRO A 16 13.03 17.14 2.78
N VAL A 17 14.27 17.49 3.13
CA VAL A 17 14.65 18.82 3.64
C VAL A 17 15.88 19.34 2.93
N VAL A 18 15.93 20.65 2.72
CA VAL A 18 17.09 21.32 2.14
C VAL A 18 18.24 21.27 3.13
N LYS A 19 19.37 20.67 2.73
CA LYS A 19 20.63 20.59 3.53
C LYS A 19 20.44 20.12 4.99
N GLY A 20 19.41 19.32 5.29
CA GLY A 20 19.14 18.81 6.65
C GLY A 20 18.36 19.78 7.56
N GLN A 21 17.94 20.95 7.06
CA GLN A 21 17.31 21.99 7.85
C GLN A 21 15.81 21.69 8.08
N THR A 22 15.41 21.45 9.34
CA THR A 22 14.02 21.16 9.71
C THR A 22 13.30 22.34 10.38
N TYR A 23 14.00 23.44 10.66
CA TYR A 23 13.48 24.68 11.27
C TYR A 23 12.54 24.47 12.47
N GLY A 24 12.95 23.65 13.44
CA GLY A 24 12.11 23.26 14.58
C GLY A 24 12.88 23.05 15.88
N LYS A 25 12.25 22.45 16.89
CA LYS A 25 12.90 22.05 18.14
C LYS A 25 13.78 20.81 17.92
N PRO A 26 14.87 20.60 18.70
CA PRO A 26 15.78 19.46 18.54
C PRO A 26 15.07 18.09 18.46
N LYS A 27 13.97 17.92 19.20
CA LYS A 27 13.16 16.68 19.18
C LYS A 27 12.67 16.26 17.78
N SER A 28 12.46 17.21 16.85
CA SER A 28 11.94 16.93 15.50
C SER A 28 13.01 17.05 14.41
N HIS A 29 14.28 17.24 14.76
CA HIS A 29 15.40 17.43 13.82
C HIS A 29 15.84 16.17 13.07
N GLY A 30 15.34 14.98 13.43
CA GLY A 30 15.73 13.73 12.75
C GLY A 30 15.44 13.72 11.25
N VAL A 31 16.45 13.38 10.43
CA VAL A 31 16.35 13.35 8.96
C VAL A 31 16.51 11.94 8.37
N ASN A 32 17.58 11.21 8.73
CA ASN A 32 18.00 10.00 8.01
C ASN A 32 17.44 8.68 8.56
N GLN A 33 17.16 8.60 9.86
CA GLN A 33 16.79 7.35 10.54
C GLN A 33 15.27 7.17 10.72
N LEU A 34 14.46 7.99 10.05
CA LEU A 34 13.00 7.89 10.14
C LEU A 34 12.52 6.62 9.43
N LYS A 35 11.46 6.00 9.98
CA LYS A 35 10.78 4.86 9.35
C LYS A 35 9.42 5.33 8.84
N ALA A 36 9.04 4.89 7.65
CA ALA A 36 7.72 5.17 7.12
C ALA A 36 6.66 4.42 7.95
N LYS A 37 5.56 5.09 8.29
CA LYS A 37 4.43 4.46 9.02
C LYS A 37 3.73 3.39 8.18
N ARG A 38 3.70 3.54 6.85
CA ARG A 38 3.11 2.58 5.91
C ARG A 38 4.14 1.54 5.50
N SER A 39 3.72 0.30 5.33
CA SER A 39 4.58 -0.78 4.84
C SER A 39 4.96 -0.56 3.37
N LEU A 40 6.11 -1.12 2.95
CA LEU A 40 6.55 -1.10 1.55
C LEU A 40 5.56 -1.80 0.62
N GLN A 41 4.88 -2.84 1.12
CA GLN A 41 3.83 -3.55 0.41
C GLN A 41 2.62 -2.65 0.15
N ALA A 42 2.16 -1.88 1.14
CA ALA A 42 1.07 -0.90 0.95
C ALA A 42 1.48 0.21 -0.04
N LEU A 43 2.76 0.58 -0.08
CA LEU A 43 3.28 1.52 -1.07
C LEU A 43 3.29 0.91 -2.49
N ALA A 44 3.54 -0.39 -2.62
CA ALA A 44 3.42 -1.11 -3.89
C ALA A 44 1.97 -1.10 -4.40
N GLU A 45 1.01 -1.43 -3.54
CA GLU A 45 -0.43 -1.36 -3.85
C GLU A 45 -0.83 0.04 -4.31
N ALA A 46 -0.41 1.09 -3.61
CA ALA A 46 -0.71 2.48 -3.96
C ALA A 46 -0.08 2.91 -5.30
N LYS A 47 1.08 2.36 -5.67
CA LYS A 47 1.68 2.63 -7.00
C LYS A 47 0.81 2.06 -8.12
N VAL A 48 0.37 0.81 -8.00
CA VAL A 48 -0.46 0.18 -9.05
C VAL A 48 -1.86 0.77 -9.07
N GLY A 49 -2.48 1.00 -7.91
CA GLY A 49 -3.81 1.61 -7.83
C GLY A 49 -3.89 2.98 -8.50
N ARG A 50 -2.79 3.77 -8.46
CA ARG A 50 -2.69 5.03 -9.20
C ARG A 50 -2.47 4.83 -10.70
N LYS A 51 -1.65 3.85 -11.09
CA LYS A 51 -1.36 3.57 -12.52
C LYS A 51 -2.57 2.97 -13.24
N CYS A 52 -3.32 2.11 -12.56
CA CYS A 52 -4.47 1.37 -13.06
C CYS A 52 -5.76 1.86 -12.37
N GLY A 53 -6.09 3.15 -12.49
CA GLY A 53 -7.21 3.77 -11.77
C GLY A 53 -8.61 3.20 -12.08
N ALA A 54 -8.78 2.57 -13.25
CA ALA A 54 -10.02 1.86 -13.62
C ALA A 54 -10.24 0.58 -12.80
N LEU A 55 -9.15 -0.07 -12.37
CA LEU A 55 -9.18 -1.34 -11.64
C LEU A 55 -9.27 -1.11 -10.12
N ARG A 56 -9.61 -2.17 -9.39
CA ARG A 56 -9.65 -2.21 -7.93
C ARG A 56 -8.55 -3.11 -7.38
N VAL A 57 -7.75 -2.59 -6.45
CA VAL A 57 -6.76 -3.39 -5.73
C VAL A 57 -7.47 -4.31 -4.73
N LEU A 58 -7.26 -5.62 -4.89
CA LEU A 58 -7.81 -6.63 -4.00
C LEU A 58 -6.87 -6.88 -2.81
N SER A 59 -5.67 -7.36 -3.12
CA SER A 59 -4.61 -7.70 -2.16
C SER A 59 -3.25 -7.73 -2.87
N SER A 60 -2.19 -8.03 -2.14
CA SER A 60 -0.84 -8.21 -2.66
C SER A 60 -0.06 -9.25 -1.87
N TYR A 61 1.04 -9.75 -2.44
CA TYR A 61 1.95 -10.67 -1.77
C TYR A 61 3.42 -10.40 -2.14
N TRP A 62 4.33 -10.85 -1.28
CA TRP A 62 5.77 -10.74 -1.49
C TRP A 62 6.25 -11.85 -2.41
N VAL A 63 7.15 -11.51 -3.33
CA VAL A 63 7.72 -12.45 -4.32
C VAL A 63 9.20 -12.69 -4.04
N GLY A 64 9.93 -11.62 -3.78
CA GLY A 64 11.38 -11.66 -3.69
C GLY A 64 11.97 -10.35 -3.21
N GLN A 65 13.25 -10.36 -2.87
CA GLN A 65 13.99 -9.15 -2.54
C GLN A 65 15.45 -9.28 -2.95
N ASP A 66 16.04 -8.17 -3.39
CA ASP A 66 17.47 -8.00 -3.53
C ASP A 66 17.97 -7.00 -2.46
N SER A 67 19.22 -6.53 -2.54
CA SER A 67 19.78 -5.53 -1.61
C SER A 67 19.03 -4.19 -1.64
N THR A 68 18.55 -3.77 -2.81
CA THR A 68 18.03 -2.43 -3.11
C THR A 68 16.50 -2.37 -3.21
N PHE A 69 15.84 -3.45 -3.62
CA PHE A 69 14.41 -3.51 -3.94
C PHE A 69 13.72 -4.72 -3.31
N LYS A 70 12.44 -4.53 -2.97
CA LYS A 70 11.49 -5.60 -2.70
C LYS A 70 10.49 -5.68 -3.85
N PHE A 71 10.17 -6.90 -4.26
CA PHE A 71 9.24 -7.20 -5.32
C PHE A 71 7.95 -7.74 -4.72
N TYR A 72 6.84 -7.19 -5.17
CA TYR A 72 5.49 -7.58 -4.78
C TYR A 72 4.64 -7.82 -6.01
N GLU A 73 3.71 -8.76 -5.91
CA GLU A 73 2.64 -8.93 -6.88
C GLU A 73 1.34 -8.42 -6.29
N VAL A 74 0.67 -7.56 -7.05
CA VAL A 74 -0.58 -6.91 -6.66
C VAL A 74 -1.69 -7.48 -7.52
N ILE A 75 -2.72 -8.02 -6.88
CA ILE A 75 -3.89 -8.59 -7.54
C ILE A 75 -4.94 -7.48 -7.69
N LEU A 76 -5.38 -7.28 -8.93
CA LEU A 76 -6.41 -6.31 -9.29
C LEU A 76 -7.62 -6.99 -9.93
N VAL A 77 -8.76 -6.32 -9.78
CA VAL A 77 -10.05 -6.73 -10.31
C VAL A 77 -10.63 -5.59 -11.15
N ASP A 78 -11.19 -5.93 -12.30
CA ASP A 78 -11.96 -5.00 -13.11
C ASP A 78 -13.43 -4.99 -12.64
N PRO A 79 -13.94 -3.86 -12.09
CA PRO A 79 -15.33 -3.78 -11.65
C PRO A 79 -16.36 -3.69 -12.79
N PHE A 80 -15.92 -3.46 -14.04
CA PHE A 80 -16.79 -3.35 -15.21
C PHE A 80 -16.93 -4.65 -15.98
N HIS A 81 -16.09 -5.65 -15.71
CA HIS A 81 -16.18 -6.96 -16.37
C HIS A 81 -17.40 -7.76 -15.87
N THR A 82 -18.23 -8.26 -16.80
CA THR A 82 -19.49 -8.99 -16.50
C THR A 82 -19.27 -10.17 -15.56
N ALA A 83 -18.28 -11.02 -15.83
CA ALA A 83 -17.94 -12.15 -14.97
C ALA A 83 -17.64 -11.81 -13.49
N ILE A 84 -17.19 -10.58 -13.19
CA ILE A 84 -16.99 -10.12 -11.81
C ILE A 84 -18.30 -9.61 -11.20
N ARG A 85 -19.15 -8.99 -12.01
CA ARG A 85 -20.42 -8.41 -11.56
C ARG A 85 -21.48 -9.48 -11.29
N GLU A 86 -21.46 -10.56 -12.07
CA GLU A 86 -22.42 -11.68 -11.93
C GLU A 86 -22.00 -12.68 -10.86
N ASN A 87 -20.71 -12.75 -10.53
CA ASN A 87 -20.19 -13.67 -9.52
C ASN A 87 -20.46 -13.14 -8.10
N ALA A 88 -21.24 -13.90 -7.32
CA ALA A 88 -21.69 -13.52 -5.98
C ALA A 88 -20.55 -13.30 -4.97
N ASP A 89 -19.45 -14.03 -5.07
CA ASP A 89 -18.32 -13.98 -4.13
C ASP A 89 -17.45 -12.73 -4.33
N THR A 90 -17.47 -12.14 -5.53
CA THR A 90 -16.53 -11.09 -5.95
C THR A 90 -17.20 -9.75 -6.20
N GLN A 91 -18.49 -9.74 -6.56
CA GLN A 91 -19.26 -8.54 -6.89
C GLN A 91 -19.20 -7.42 -5.84
N TRP A 92 -18.93 -7.74 -4.56
CA TRP A 92 -18.81 -6.75 -3.49
C TRP A 92 -17.72 -5.69 -3.79
N ILE A 93 -16.67 -6.06 -4.54
CA ILE A 93 -15.57 -5.16 -4.93
C ILE A 93 -16.02 -4.08 -5.92
N CYS A 94 -17.13 -4.29 -6.64
CA CYS A 94 -17.69 -3.37 -7.62
C CYS A 94 -18.43 -2.19 -6.96
N LYS A 95 -18.79 -2.30 -5.68
CA LYS A 95 -19.51 -1.25 -4.95
C LYS A 95 -18.68 0.06 -4.91
N PRO A 96 -19.30 1.24 -5.05
CA PRO A 96 -18.59 2.53 -4.97
C PRO A 96 -17.82 2.75 -3.66
N VAL A 97 -18.22 2.13 -2.56
CA VAL A 97 -17.48 2.21 -1.28
C VAL A 97 -16.12 1.52 -1.32
N GLN A 98 -15.85 0.69 -2.34
CA GLN A 98 -14.59 -0.03 -2.53
C GLN A 98 -13.61 0.70 -3.47
N LYS A 99 -13.87 1.95 -3.87
CA LYS A 99 -12.90 2.75 -4.64
C LYS A 99 -11.63 3.02 -3.82
N HIS A 100 -10.45 2.87 -4.43
CA HIS A 100 -9.15 3.20 -3.84
C HIS A 100 -8.93 2.70 -2.39
N ARG A 101 -9.15 1.41 -2.15
CA ARG A 101 -8.96 0.76 -0.83
C ARG A 101 -7.51 0.88 -0.34
N GLU A 102 -6.57 0.80 -1.26
CA GLU A 102 -5.13 0.92 -1.04
C GLU A 102 -4.73 2.30 -0.50
N LEU A 103 -5.42 3.38 -0.93
CA LEU A 103 -5.14 4.73 -0.45
C LEU A 103 -5.73 5.01 0.94
N ARG A 104 -6.81 4.29 1.28
CA ARG A 104 -7.52 4.38 2.57
C ARG A 104 -7.04 3.35 3.60
N GLY A 105 -6.08 2.50 3.25
CA GLY A 105 -5.55 1.46 4.15
C GLY A 105 -6.60 0.40 4.51
N LEU A 106 -7.42 0.00 3.53
CA LEU A 106 -8.46 -1.03 3.68
C LEU A 106 -8.07 -2.40 3.09
N THR A 107 -6.94 -2.47 2.39
CA THR A 107 -6.31 -3.73 1.96
C THR A 107 -5.70 -4.46 3.16
N SER A 108 -5.33 -5.74 3.00
CA SER A 108 -4.67 -6.51 4.06
C SER A 108 -3.38 -5.83 4.55
N ALA A 109 -2.52 -5.41 3.61
CA ALA A 109 -1.29 -4.68 3.94
C ALA A 109 -1.56 -3.32 4.60
N GLY A 110 -2.58 -2.60 4.13
CA GLY A 110 -3.00 -1.33 4.70
C GLY A 110 -3.54 -1.45 6.13
N ARG A 111 -4.43 -2.42 6.39
CA ARG A 111 -5.03 -2.66 7.71
C ARG A 111 -3.99 -3.01 8.78
N LYS A 112 -2.98 -3.83 8.43
CA LYS A 112 -1.88 -4.18 9.35
C LYS A 112 -1.12 -2.96 9.86
N SER A 113 -0.97 -1.92 9.03
CA SER A 113 -0.27 -0.69 9.42
C SER A 113 -1.08 0.25 10.33
N ARG A 114 -2.37 -0.04 10.58
CA ARG A 114 -3.29 0.84 11.31
C ARG A 114 -3.43 0.53 12.81
N GLY A 115 -2.80 -0.53 13.31
CA GLY A 115 -2.92 -0.92 14.72
C GLY A 115 -4.31 -1.40 15.12
N LEU A 116 -5.06 -1.99 14.19
CA LEU A 116 -6.38 -2.57 14.45
C LEU A 116 -6.21 -3.99 15.02
N GLY A 117 -6.77 -4.24 16.20
CA GLY A 117 -6.75 -5.53 16.89
C GLY A 117 -7.80 -5.57 18.00
N LYS A 118 -8.05 -6.74 18.57
CA LYS A 118 -8.88 -6.90 19.78
C LYS A 118 -7.95 -7.20 20.97
N GLY A 119 -8.18 -6.57 22.13
CA GLY A 119 -7.45 -6.82 23.37
C GLY A 119 -6.66 -5.62 23.90
N ASN A 120 -6.06 -5.79 25.09
CA ASN A 120 -5.13 -4.82 25.67
C ASN A 120 -3.70 -5.15 25.21
N PHE A 121 -2.94 -4.11 24.85
CA PHE A 121 -1.53 -4.25 24.50
C PHE A 121 -0.75 -4.58 25.79
N SER A 122 -0.38 -5.85 25.97
CA SER A 122 0.71 -6.25 26.87
C SER A 122 1.96 -6.48 26.05
#